data_AF-A0A973A3H9-F1
#
_entry.id   AF-A0A973A3H9-F1
#
_cell.length_a   1.000
_cell.length_b   1.000
_cell.length_c   1.000
_cell.angle_alpha   90.00
_cell.angle_beta   90.00
_cell.angle_gamma   90.00
#
_symmetry.space_group_name_H-M   'P 1'
#
loop_
_entity.id
_entity.type
_entity.pdbx_description
1 polymer ?
#
loop_
_entity_poly.entity_id
_entity_poly.type
_entity_poly.pdbx_seq_one_letter_code
_entity_poly.pdbx_strand_id
1 'polypeptide(L)'
;MSTLLLKNIGSLVTTNPDTELVETKHDTQVFIEDGIIRKIGGAESAADKIINCEQKLVTPGFVDPHTHPVFLNGREHEFGMRIAGASYQEIAEKGGGIRSSIEGVRKASKDQLVEAVSKRMDRFLSLGTTTVEAKSGYGLDVESELKSLEVLDEVNRNHPINIIPTFMGAHAFPPEYSDNKSGYVDLICNDMIPAVAEQGIAKFCDVFCENGYFNVDDSRRILEAAKKVGLIPRLHADEFENSHAAELAGEIHAISADHLMAVSDRGIEALKEGNVTATLLPGTTFFLGSHTYAPAKKLKDAGVEIALATDFNPGSCHIQSMPFIMTLATLFLGLSIQETFKAATWSSAKALQLESKIGAIRNGYNADLVIWDLDELVQIPYHVTDIPVKRVIKKGKETFTSTC
;
A
#
# COMPACT_ATOMS: atom_id res chain seq x y z
N MET A 1 31.86 6.88 -3.36
CA MET A 1 31.19 5.59 -3.14
C MET A 1 31.06 5.41 -1.64
N SER A 2 29.87 5.09 -1.15
CA SER A 2 29.57 4.85 0.27
C SER A 2 29.33 3.36 0.46
N THR A 3 30.09 2.73 1.35
CA THR A 3 29.97 1.29 1.64
C THR A 3 29.40 1.04 3.04
N LEU A 4 28.51 0.04 3.15
CA LEU A 4 27.92 -0.40 4.41
C LEU A 4 27.98 -1.92 4.49
N LEU A 5 28.44 -2.45 5.62
CA LEU A 5 28.42 -3.88 5.92
C LEU A 5 27.46 -4.16 7.08
N LEU A 6 26.44 -4.99 6.83
CA LEU A 6 25.62 -5.59 7.88
C LEU A 6 26.23 -6.95 8.25
N LYS A 7 26.85 -7.07 9.43
CA LYS A 7 27.52 -8.29 9.88
C LYS A 7 26.73 -9.02 10.96
N ASN A 8 27.03 -10.30 11.16
CA ASN A 8 26.44 -11.14 12.21
C ASN A 8 24.91 -11.16 12.13
N ILE A 9 24.37 -11.42 10.94
CA ILE A 9 22.93 -11.62 10.73
C ILE A 9 22.63 -13.07 11.09
N GLY A 10 21.78 -13.29 12.10
CA GLY A 10 21.45 -14.66 12.54
C GLY A 10 20.49 -15.35 11.59
N SER A 11 19.49 -14.63 11.12
CA SER A 11 18.59 -15.07 10.05
C SER A 11 18.33 -13.94 9.06
N LEU A 12 18.59 -14.20 7.78
CA LEU A 12 18.21 -13.32 6.68
C LEU A 12 17.08 -14.00 5.93
N VAL A 13 15.89 -13.39 5.93
CA VAL A 13 14.71 -13.97 5.30
C VAL A 13 14.30 -13.11 4.11
N THR A 14 14.12 -13.73 2.95
CA THR A 14 13.77 -13.04 1.70
C THR A 14 12.98 -13.95 0.76
N THR A 15 12.13 -13.38 -0.09
CA THR A 15 11.63 -14.09 -1.28
C THR A 15 12.76 -14.20 -2.30
N ASN A 16 12.96 -15.38 -2.87
CA ASN A 16 13.80 -15.58 -4.04
C ASN A 16 12.98 -15.25 -5.30
N PRO A 17 13.31 -14.21 -6.07
CA PRO A 17 12.51 -13.81 -7.24
C PRO A 17 12.49 -14.85 -8.38
N ASP A 18 13.42 -15.80 -8.41
CA ASP A 18 13.49 -16.82 -9.48
C ASP A 18 12.56 -18.02 -9.19
N THR A 19 12.39 -18.36 -7.91
CA THR A 19 11.54 -19.48 -7.47
C THR A 19 10.21 -19.03 -6.88
N GLU A 20 10.10 -17.73 -6.56
CA GLU A 20 9.02 -17.09 -5.80
C GLU A 20 8.79 -17.66 -4.39
N LEU A 21 9.75 -18.43 -3.87
CA LEU A 21 9.69 -19.02 -2.53
C LEU A 21 10.42 -18.15 -1.51
N VAL A 22 9.93 -18.16 -0.27
CA VAL A 22 10.63 -17.53 0.85
C VAL A 22 11.77 -18.45 1.31
N GLU A 23 12.97 -17.88 1.41
CA GLU A 23 14.20 -18.55 1.82
C GLU A 23 14.79 -17.88 3.07
N THR A 24 15.46 -18.69 3.89
CA THR A 24 16.22 -18.22 5.05
C THR A 24 17.69 -18.56 4.88
N LYS A 25 18.57 -17.57 5.07
CA LYS A 25 20.03 -17.75 5.16
C LYS A 25 20.46 -17.45 6.59
N HIS A 26 21.16 -18.39 7.22
CA HIS A 26 21.67 -18.24 8.58
C HIS A 26 23.12 -17.76 8.59
N ASP A 27 23.51 -17.10 9.68
CA ASP A 27 24.89 -16.71 9.98
C ASP A 27 25.61 -16.03 8.80
N THR A 28 24.99 -14.96 8.31
CA THR A 28 25.40 -14.29 7.08
C THR A 28 25.71 -12.81 7.30
N GLN A 29 26.07 -12.15 6.20
CA GLN A 29 26.27 -10.71 6.14
C GLN A 29 25.86 -10.15 4.78
N VAL A 30 25.60 -8.85 4.73
CA VAL A 30 25.21 -8.14 3.51
C VAL A 30 26.14 -6.94 3.31
N PHE A 31 26.83 -6.92 2.17
CA PHE A 31 27.65 -5.79 1.74
C PHE A 31 26.88 -4.93 0.74
N ILE A 32 26.84 -3.63 1.03
CA ILE A 32 26.06 -2.62 0.34
C ILE A 32 27.02 -1.53 -0.15
N GLU A 33 26.85 -1.11 -1.39
CA GLU A 33 27.62 -0.04 -2.00
C GLU A 33 26.67 0.90 -2.75
N ASP A 34 26.75 2.19 -2.46
CA ASP A 34 25.94 3.24 -3.07
C ASP A 34 24.43 2.93 -3.04
N GLY A 35 23.99 2.33 -1.93
CA GLY A 35 22.61 1.96 -1.68
C GLY A 35 22.12 0.70 -2.39
N ILE A 36 23.01 -0.04 -3.05
CA ILE A 36 22.73 -1.29 -3.75
C ILE A 36 23.37 -2.46 -3.01
N ILE A 37 22.62 -3.56 -2.87
CA ILE A 37 23.12 -4.82 -2.34
C ILE A 37 24.10 -5.41 -3.36
N ARG A 38 25.37 -5.52 -2.99
CA ARG A 38 26.41 -6.07 -3.89
C ARG A 38 26.69 -7.53 -3.65
N LYS A 39 26.64 -7.95 -2.38
CA LYS A 39 27.01 -9.30 -1.98
C LYS A 39 26.26 -9.73 -0.73
N ILE A 40 25.84 -10.98 -0.70
CA ILE A 40 25.21 -11.65 0.42
C ILE A 40 26.09 -12.86 0.78
N GLY A 41 26.54 -12.93 2.03
CA GLY A 41 27.48 -13.95 2.52
C GLY A 41 28.93 -13.74 2.06
N GLY A 42 29.79 -14.71 2.40
CA GLY A 42 31.26 -14.61 2.24
C GLY A 42 31.91 -13.70 3.30
N ALA A 43 33.23 -13.70 3.43
CA ALA A 43 33.96 -12.94 4.45
C ALA A 43 34.43 -11.56 3.93
N GLU A 44 33.53 -10.58 3.90
CA GLU A 44 33.90 -9.16 3.84
C GLU A 44 34.31 -8.68 5.24
N SER A 45 35.40 -7.92 5.33
CA SER A 45 35.97 -7.47 6.60
C SER A 45 36.01 -5.95 6.78
N ALA A 46 35.74 -5.17 5.71
CA ALA A 46 35.84 -3.72 5.73
C ALA A 46 34.73 -3.04 4.90
N ALA A 47 34.20 -1.95 5.45
CA ALA A 47 33.29 -0.99 4.81
C ALA A 47 33.41 0.34 5.57
N ASP A 48 32.95 1.44 4.99
CA ASP A 48 32.97 2.77 5.63
C ASP A 48 32.13 2.80 6.91
N LYS A 49 30.98 2.10 6.89
CA LYS A 49 30.13 1.85 8.07
C LYS A 49 29.92 0.35 8.26
N ILE A 50 29.99 -0.11 9.51
CA ILE A 50 29.68 -1.49 9.88
C ILE A 50 28.56 -1.46 10.91
N ILE A 51 27.48 -2.21 10.65
CA ILE A 51 26.39 -2.44 11.60
C ILE A 51 26.45 -3.90 12.02
N ASN A 52 26.58 -4.14 13.33
CA ASN A 52 26.43 -5.46 13.91
C ASN A 52 24.94 -5.75 14.10
N CYS A 53 24.42 -6.78 13.44
CA CYS A 53 23.02 -7.21 13.56
C CYS A 53 22.79 -8.10 14.79
N GLU A 54 23.83 -8.41 15.58
CA GLU A 54 23.72 -9.10 16.87
C GLU A 54 23.00 -10.45 16.80
N GLN A 55 23.21 -11.18 15.69
CA GLN A 55 22.55 -12.46 15.40
C GLN A 55 21.02 -12.34 15.29
N LYS A 56 20.49 -11.15 15.02
CA LYS A 56 19.06 -10.92 14.81
C LYS A 56 18.63 -11.10 13.37
N LEU A 57 17.31 -11.16 13.19
CA LEU A 57 16.59 -11.23 11.94
C LEU A 57 16.81 -9.96 11.10
N VAL A 58 17.04 -10.17 9.81
CA VAL A 58 17.03 -9.13 8.77
C VAL A 58 16.10 -9.54 7.64
N THR A 59 15.24 -8.61 7.20
CA THR A 59 14.30 -8.79 6.09
C THR A 59 14.41 -7.61 5.10
N PRO A 60 13.86 -7.71 3.88
CA PRO A 60 13.54 -6.51 3.11
C PRO A 60 12.64 -5.58 3.94
N GLY A 61 12.68 -4.29 3.61
CA GLY A 61 11.64 -3.36 4.02
C GLY A 61 10.28 -3.76 3.45
N PHE A 62 9.22 -3.51 4.21
CA PHE A 62 7.87 -3.74 3.70
C PHE A 62 7.58 -2.77 2.55
N VAL A 63 6.73 -3.26 1.65
CA VAL A 63 6.12 -2.48 0.59
C VAL A 63 4.63 -2.47 0.87
N ASP A 64 4.08 -1.29 1.09
CA ASP A 64 2.65 -1.10 1.32
C ASP A 64 2.01 -0.57 0.03
N PRO A 65 1.35 -1.43 -0.77
CA PRO A 65 0.94 -1.09 -2.13
C PRO A 65 -0.42 -0.38 -2.18
N HIS A 66 -1.01 0.00 -1.05
CA HIS A 66 -2.32 0.67 -1.03
C HIS A 66 -2.51 1.52 0.22
N THR A 67 -2.43 2.85 0.07
CA THR A 67 -2.73 3.79 1.17
C THR A 67 -3.38 5.09 0.66
N HIS A 68 -4.05 5.83 1.54
CA HIS A 68 -4.66 7.14 1.29
C HIS A 68 -4.16 8.18 2.29
N PRO A 69 -2.87 8.57 2.25
CA PRO A 69 -2.25 9.33 3.32
C PRO A 69 -2.55 10.84 3.25
N VAL A 70 -3.14 11.33 2.14
CA VAL A 70 -3.38 12.77 1.92
C VAL A 70 -4.72 13.20 2.51
N PHE A 71 -4.74 13.39 3.83
CA PHE A 71 -5.86 14.01 4.55
C PHE A 71 -5.34 14.90 5.67
N LEU A 72 -6.12 15.87 6.13
CA LEU A 72 -5.69 16.75 7.22
C LEU A 72 -5.89 16.08 8.59
N ASN A 73 -7.13 15.66 8.89
CA ASN A 73 -7.54 15.13 10.18
C ASN A 73 -8.09 13.70 10.06
N GLY A 74 -8.04 12.94 11.14
CA GLY A 74 -8.74 11.65 11.25
C GLY A 74 -10.26 11.82 11.29
N ARG A 75 -10.97 10.68 11.30
CA ARG A 75 -12.44 10.62 11.50
C ARG A 75 -12.80 9.94 12.81
N GLU A 76 -12.11 10.27 13.89
CA GLU A 76 -12.32 9.68 15.23
C GLU A 76 -13.75 9.94 15.75
N HIS A 77 -14.34 11.10 15.41
CA HIS A 77 -15.73 11.40 15.75
C HIS A 77 -16.71 10.42 15.09
N GLU A 78 -16.50 10.09 13.81
CA GLU A 78 -17.29 9.09 13.09
C GLU A 78 -17.10 7.70 13.70
N PHE A 79 -15.88 7.33 14.05
CA PHE A 79 -15.62 6.07 14.72
C PHE A 79 -16.45 5.96 16.01
N GLY A 80 -16.48 7.03 16.83
CA GLY A 80 -17.30 7.12 18.03
C GLY A 80 -18.81 6.99 17.76
N MET A 81 -19.30 7.54 16.66
CA MET A 81 -20.71 7.39 16.24
C MET A 81 -21.04 5.97 15.77
N ARG A 82 -20.16 5.38 14.94
CA ARG A 82 -20.33 4.02 14.40
C ARG A 82 -20.41 2.99 15.53
N ILE A 83 -19.51 3.07 16.51
CA ILE A 83 -19.53 2.14 17.66
C ILE A 83 -20.74 2.36 18.58
N ALA A 84 -21.35 3.55 18.55
CA ALA A 84 -22.60 3.84 19.25
C ALA A 84 -23.85 3.37 18.48
N GLY A 85 -23.68 2.75 17.31
CA GLY A 85 -24.76 2.19 16.50
C GLY A 85 -25.38 3.16 15.49
N ALA A 86 -24.76 4.32 15.23
CA ALA A 86 -25.24 5.23 14.21
C ALA A 86 -25.12 4.61 12.81
N SER A 87 -26.17 4.77 12.02
CA SER A 87 -26.19 4.39 10.60
C SER A 87 -25.28 5.30 9.77
N TYR A 88 -24.89 4.83 8.59
CA TYR A 88 -24.11 5.62 7.63
C TYR A 88 -24.79 6.96 7.28
N GLN A 89 -26.12 6.94 7.14
CA GLN A 89 -26.91 8.14 6.86
C GLN A 89 -26.82 9.15 8.01
N GLU A 90 -27.00 8.71 9.26
CA GLU A 90 -26.90 9.60 10.43
C GLU A 90 -25.49 10.21 10.60
N ILE A 91 -24.46 9.44 10.25
CA ILE A 91 -23.07 9.92 10.22
C ILE A 91 -22.92 11.00 9.14
N ALA A 92 -23.42 10.76 7.93
CA ALA A 92 -23.35 11.71 6.82
C ALA A 92 -24.14 13.00 7.10
N GLU A 93 -25.32 12.91 7.72
CA GLU A 93 -26.15 14.05 8.12
C GLU A 93 -25.46 14.98 9.14
N LYS A 94 -24.56 14.43 9.97
CA LYS A 94 -23.74 15.20 10.91
C LYS A 94 -22.40 15.69 10.31
N GLY A 95 -22.24 15.58 8.99
CA GLY A 95 -21.03 16.01 8.28
C GLY A 95 -19.85 15.03 8.39
N GLY A 96 -20.10 13.78 8.80
CA GLY A 96 -19.11 12.71 8.83
C GLY A 96 -18.89 12.06 7.45
N GLY A 97 -18.19 10.92 7.44
CA GLY A 97 -17.90 10.17 6.23
C GLY A 97 -16.82 10.83 5.36
N ILE A 98 -16.74 10.38 4.11
CA ILE A 98 -15.73 10.88 3.15
C ILE A 98 -15.82 12.39 2.91
N ARG A 99 -17.01 12.99 3.08
CA ARG A 99 -17.23 14.44 2.98
C ARG A 99 -16.33 15.25 3.92
N SER A 100 -16.13 14.79 5.15
CA SER A 100 -15.23 15.46 6.10
C SER A 100 -13.79 15.50 5.58
N SER A 101 -13.31 14.39 5.01
CA SER A 101 -11.99 14.31 4.38
C SER A 101 -11.90 15.22 3.16
N ILE A 102 -12.96 15.27 2.34
CA ILE A 102 -13.05 16.13 1.15
C ILE A 102 -12.90 17.61 1.54
N GLU A 103 -13.72 18.07 2.48
CA GLU A 103 -13.65 19.44 2.96
C GLU A 103 -12.30 19.76 3.60
N GLY A 104 -11.72 18.81 4.34
CA GLY A 104 -10.41 18.94 4.96
C GLY A 104 -9.30 19.18 3.94
N VAL A 105 -9.24 18.38 2.88
CA VAL A 105 -8.21 18.53 1.83
C VAL A 105 -8.44 19.78 0.98
N ARG A 106 -9.68 20.07 0.58
CA ARG A 106 -10.00 21.29 -0.19
C ARG A 106 -9.56 22.56 0.56
N LYS A 107 -9.88 22.67 1.86
CA LYS A 107 -9.56 23.84 2.70
C LYS A 107 -8.10 23.91 3.13
N ALA A 108 -7.40 22.78 3.23
CA ALA A 108 -6.00 22.77 3.66
C ALA A 108 -5.08 23.39 2.60
N SER A 109 -4.08 24.14 3.08
CA SER A 109 -2.93 24.51 2.25
C SER A 109 -2.07 23.28 1.93
N LYS A 110 -1.31 23.37 0.84
CA LYS A 110 -0.34 22.32 0.46
C LYS A 110 0.64 22.03 1.60
N ASP A 111 1.19 23.06 2.23
CA ASP A 111 2.19 22.93 3.30
C ASP A 111 1.65 22.16 4.52
N GLN A 112 0.39 22.40 4.90
CA GLN A 112 -0.26 21.65 5.99
C GLN A 112 -0.39 20.16 5.64
N LEU A 113 -0.70 19.83 4.38
CA LEU A 113 -0.81 18.46 3.92
C LEU A 113 0.59 17.80 3.83
N VAL A 114 1.62 18.52 3.35
CA VAL A 114 3.02 18.04 3.34
C VAL A 114 3.48 17.70 4.75
N GLU A 115 3.22 18.57 5.73
CA GLU A 115 3.58 18.31 7.14
C GLU A 115 2.87 17.06 7.67
N ALA A 116 1.56 16.94 7.43
CA ALA A 116 0.76 15.81 7.90
C ALA A 116 1.20 14.48 7.25
N VAL A 117 1.43 14.47 5.94
CA VAL A 117 1.90 13.29 5.19
C VAL A 117 3.31 12.90 5.64
N SER A 118 4.22 13.86 5.82
CA SER A 118 5.60 13.58 6.28
C SER A 118 5.61 12.86 7.63
N LYS A 119 4.82 13.32 8.62
CA LYS A 119 4.70 12.66 9.93
C LYS A 119 4.16 11.23 9.82
N ARG A 120 3.25 10.97 8.89
CA ARG A 120 2.75 9.60 8.62
C ARG A 120 3.86 8.74 8.02
N MET A 121 4.67 9.30 7.12
CA MET A 121 5.79 8.59 6.52
C MET A 121 6.90 8.25 7.52
N ASP A 122 7.18 9.12 8.49
CA ASP A 122 8.05 8.81 9.64
C ASP A 122 7.51 7.58 10.40
N ARG A 123 6.20 7.54 10.62
CA ARG A 123 5.55 6.42 11.31
C ARG A 123 5.67 5.11 10.51
N PHE A 124 5.41 5.14 9.19
CA PHE A 124 5.62 3.98 8.32
C PHE A 124 7.06 3.46 8.38
N LEU A 125 8.06 4.35 8.30
CA LEU A 125 9.47 3.96 8.43
C LEU A 125 9.74 3.33 9.79
N SER A 126 9.23 3.89 10.89
CA SER A 126 9.42 3.33 12.24
C SER A 126 8.83 1.91 12.40
N LEU A 127 7.89 1.53 11.51
CA LEU A 127 7.22 0.23 11.49
C LEU A 127 7.80 -0.73 10.44
N GLY A 128 8.89 -0.35 9.76
CA GLY A 128 9.58 -1.18 8.78
C GLY A 128 9.13 -1.00 7.32
N THR A 129 8.14 -0.15 7.04
CA THR A 129 7.69 0.14 5.68
C THR A 129 8.63 1.12 5.00
N THR A 130 9.21 0.72 3.88
CA THR A 130 10.22 1.53 3.14
C THR A 130 9.70 2.08 1.83
N THR A 131 8.63 1.49 1.29
CA THR A 131 7.94 1.96 0.09
C THR A 131 6.45 1.93 0.35
N VAL A 132 5.76 3.02 -0.01
CA VAL A 132 4.31 3.14 0.06
C VAL A 132 3.79 3.55 -1.31
N GLU A 133 2.68 2.97 -1.73
CA GLU A 133 1.81 3.60 -2.70
C GLU A 133 0.85 4.52 -1.97
N ALA A 134 0.58 5.69 -2.55
CA ALA A 134 -0.21 6.73 -1.92
C ALA A 134 -1.18 7.34 -2.93
N LYS A 135 -2.46 7.32 -2.57
CA LYS A 135 -3.55 7.80 -3.43
C LYS A 135 -3.94 9.24 -3.10
N SER A 136 -4.38 9.96 -4.12
CA SER A 136 -5.25 11.14 -3.98
C SER A 136 -6.69 10.69 -3.64
N GLY A 137 -7.72 11.42 -4.07
CA GLY A 137 -9.13 10.97 -3.93
C GLY A 137 -9.90 11.54 -2.75
N TYR A 138 -9.31 12.50 -2.02
CA TYR A 138 -10.04 13.34 -1.07
C TYR A 138 -10.15 14.79 -1.57
N GLY A 139 -9.84 15.09 -2.83
CA GLY A 139 -10.08 16.41 -3.43
C GLY A 139 -11.39 16.46 -4.21
N LEU A 140 -11.59 15.46 -5.08
CA LEU A 140 -12.76 15.31 -5.97
C LEU A 140 -13.07 16.53 -6.84
N ASP A 141 -12.05 17.33 -7.13
CA ASP A 141 -12.04 18.41 -8.11
C ASP A 141 -10.62 18.51 -8.70
N VAL A 142 -10.47 19.17 -9.85
CA VAL A 142 -9.18 19.24 -10.55
C VAL A 142 -8.09 19.83 -9.67
N GLU A 143 -8.36 20.96 -9.01
CA GLU A 143 -7.37 21.69 -8.20
C GLU A 143 -6.87 20.85 -7.02
N SER A 144 -7.77 20.23 -6.28
CA SER A 144 -7.46 19.51 -5.05
C SER A 144 -6.85 18.14 -5.31
N GLU A 145 -7.22 17.47 -6.40
CA GLU A 145 -6.56 16.22 -6.81
C GLU A 145 -5.12 16.48 -7.27
N LEU A 146 -4.87 17.53 -8.07
CA LEU A 146 -3.52 17.94 -8.46
C LEU A 146 -2.69 18.38 -7.25
N LYS A 147 -3.27 19.15 -6.33
CA LYS A 147 -2.63 19.52 -5.05
C LYS A 147 -2.24 18.30 -4.25
N SER A 148 -3.09 17.28 -4.19
CA SER A 148 -2.79 16.04 -3.45
C SER A 148 -1.60 15.30 -4.05
N LEU A 149 -1.51 15.22 -5.38
CA LEU A 149 -0.35 14.64 -6.07
C LEU A 149 0.93 15.46 -5.85
N GLU A 150 0.85 16.80 -5.86
CA GLU A 150 1.99 17.67 -5.53
C GLU A 150 2.51 17.46 -4.11
N VAL A 151 1.61 17.28 -3.14
CA VAL A 151 1.98 16.94 -1.76
C VAL A 151 2.78 15.64 -1.74
N LEU A 152 2.29 14.61 -2.44
CA LEU A 152 2.97 13.31 -2.50
C LEU A 152 4.36 13.41 -3.15
N ASP A 153 4.49 14.14 -4.27
CA ASP A 153 5.79 14.36 -4.92
C ASP A 153 6.76 15.16 -4.03
N GLU A 154 6.27 16.22 -3.38
CA GLU A 154 7.11 17.04 -2.50
C GLU A 154 7.62 16.24 -1.29
N VAL A 155 6.78 15.41 -0.68
CA VAL A 155 7.22 14.51 0.39
C VAL A 155 8.19 13.47 -0.17
N ASN A 156 7.91 12.85 -1.32
CA ASN A 156 8.78 11.84 -1.92
C ASN A 156 10.19 12.37 -2.22
N ARG A 157 10.32 13.63 -2.62
CA ARG A 157 11.62 14.26 -2.90
C ARG A 157 12.41 14.61 -1.62
N ASN A 158 11.71 14.89 -0.52
CA ASN A 158 12.32 15.42 0.70
C ASN A 158 12.37 14.41 1.86
N HIS A 159 11.72 13.25 1.73
CA HIS A 159 11.64 12.21 2.75
C HIS A 159 12.36 10.94 2.31
N PRO A 160 12.93 10.12 3.22
CA PRO A 160 13.63 8.91 2.84
C PRO A 160 12.72 7.81 2.26
N ILE A 161 11.48 7.71 2.72
CA ILE A 161 10.51 6.72 2.21
C ILE A 161 10.30 6.91 0.71
N ASN A 162 10.10 5.82 -0.01
CA ASN A 162 9.74 5.89 -1.42
C ASN A 162 8.22 5.91 -1.56
N ILE A 163 7.66 6.96 -2.17
CA ILE A 163 6.22 7.10 -2.43
C ILE A 163 5.95 6.86 -3.91
N ILE A 164 4.94 6.04 -4.21
CA ILE A 164 4.42 5.82 -5.55
C ILE A 164 3.04 6.47 -5.66
N PRO A 165 2.89 7.62 -6.34
CA PRO A 165 1.62 8.33 -6.39
C PRO A 165 0.61 7.67 -7.33
N THR A 166 -0.65 7.65 -6.88
CA THR A 166 -1.80 7.16 -7.63
C THR A 166 -2.88 8.22 -7.64
N PHE A 167 -3.41 8.52 -8.83
CA PHE A 167 -4.58 9.38 -8.97
C PHE A 167 -5.86 8.57 -8.69
N MET A 168 -6.72 9.08 -7.83
CA MET A 168 -8.01 8.45 -7.50
C MET A 168 -9.15 9.48 -7.42
N GLY A 169 -9.31 10.31 -8.46
CA GLY A 169 -10.44 11.25 -8.52
C GLY A 169 -11.82 10.56 -8.50
N ALA A 170 -11.87 9.28 -8.85
CA ALA A 170 -13.07 8.44 -8.82
C ALA A 170 -13.22 7.68 -7.49
N HIS A 171 -13.00 8.35 -6.35
CA HIS A 171 -13.16 7.75 -5.02
C HIS A 171 -14.61 7.86 -4.51
N ALA A 172 -15.29 8.96 -4.79
CA ALA A 172 -16.72 9.15 -4.54
C ALA A 172 -17.29 10.23 -5.46
N PHE A 173 -18.60 10.44 -5.41
CA PHE A 173 -19.22 11.61 -6.03
C PHE A 173 -19.23 12.78 -5.04
N PRO A 174 -18.66 13.94 -5.40
CA PRO A 174 -18.73 15.12 -4.55
C PRO A 174 -20.16 15.68 -4.50
N PRO A 175 -20.54 16.40 -3.43
CA PRO A 175 -21.92 16.86 -3.22
C PRO A 175 -22.52 17.66 -4.38
N GLU A 176 -21.71 18.48 -5.05
CA GLU A 176 -22.12 19.29 -6.20
C GLU A 176 -22.50 18.48 -7.46
N TYR A 177 -22.20 17.17 -7.49
CA TYR A 177 -22.56 16.24 -8.56
C TYR A 177 -23.55 15.14 -8.13
N SER A 178 -24.22 15.28 -6.97
CA SER A 178 -25.16 14.26 -6.45
C SER A 178 -26.25 13.88 -7.46
N ASP A 179 -26.75 14.86 -8.21
CA ASP A 179 -27.81 14.69 -9.22
C ASP A 179 -27.28 14.57 -10.66
N ASN A 180 -25.95 14.59 -10.85
CA ASN A 180 -25.31 14.53 -12.17
C ASN A 180 -24.03 13.67 -12.15
N LYS A 181 -24.16 12.42 -11.73
CA LYS A 181 -23.04 11.46 -11.69
C LYS A 181 -22.29 11.35 -13.02
N SER A 182 -23.01 11.34 -14.15
CA SER A 182 -22.40 11.30 -15.49
C SER A 182 -21.52 12.52 -15.76
N GLY A 183 -21.95 13.72 -15.33
CA GLY A 183 -21.14 14.93 -15.45
C GLY A 183 -19.85 14.88 -14.61
N TYR A 184 -19.84 14.16 -13.49
CA TYR A 184 -18.61 13.95 -12.72
C TYR A 184 -17.65 12.99 -13.42
N VAL A 185 -18.19 11.92 -14.01
CA VAL A 185 -17.39 11.00 -14.85
C VAL A 185 -16.82 11.74 -16.07
N ASP A 186 -17.58 12.65 -16.68
CA ASP A 186 -17.09 13.54 -17.75
C ASP A 186 -15.93 14.42 -17.26
N LEU A 187 -16.06 15.07 -16.09
CA LEU A 187 -15.01 15.88 -15.49
C LEU A 187 -13.73 15.07 -15.24
N ILE A 188 -13.85 13.85 -14.69
CA ILE A 188 -12.70 12.97 -14.47
C ILE A 188 -12.01 12.65 -15.80
N CYS A 189 -12.78 12.20 -16.80
CA CYS A 189 -12.23 11.74 -18.07
C CYS A 189 -11.64 12.86 -18.93
N ASN A 190 -12.31 14.02 -18.97
CA ASN A 190 -12.01 15.08 -19.92
C ASN A 190 -11.12 16.19 -19.35
N ASP A 191 -11.12 16.37 -18.02
CA ASP A 191 -10.38 17.46 -17.38
C ASP A 191 -9.33 16.93 -16.38
N MET A 192 -9.71 16.08 -15.41
CA MET A 192 -8.78 15.62 -14.38
C MET A 192 -7.67 14.73 -14.95
N ILE A 193 -8.01 13.68 -15.70
CA ILE A 193 -7.03 12.74 -16.25
C ILE A 193 -6.02 13.45 -17.16
N PRO A 194 -6.44 14.32 -18.11
CA PRO A 194 -5.49 15.09 -18.90
C PRO A 194 -4.58 15.99 -18.05
N ALA A 195 -5.12 16.68 -17.04
CA ALA A 195 -4.32 17.54 -16.18
C ALA A 195 -3.32 16.74 -15.31
N VAL A 196 -3.72 15.57 -14.80
CA VAL A 196 -2.84 14.65 -14.06
C VAL A 196 -1.71 14.14 -14.95
N ALA A 197 -2.02 13.81 -16.21
CA ALA A 197 -1.02 13.38 -17.17
C ALA A 197 -0.04 14.50 -17.53
N GLU A 198 -0.52 15.74 -17.67
CA GLU A 198 0.33 16.92 -17.89
C GLU A 198 1.23 17.19 -16.67
N GLN A 199 0.71 17.02 -15.46
CA GLN A 199 1.48 17.15 -14.22
C GLN A 199 2.59 16.08 -14.09
N GLY A 200 2.35 14.87 -14.58
CA GLY A 200 3.36 13.82 -14.71
C GLY A 200 3.80 13.15 -13.40
N ILE A 201 3.05 13.33 -12.30
CA ILE A 201 3.39 12.78 -10.98
C ILE A 201 2.81 11.38 -10.76
N ALA A 202 1.55 11.16 -11.13
CA ALA A 202 0.87 9.89 -10.89
C ALA A 202 1.37 8.80 -11.81
N LYS A 203 1.62 7.61 -11.25
CA LYS A 203 1.93 6.40 -12.02
C LYS A 203 0.67 5.59 -12.36
N PHE A 204 -0.27 5.58 -11.43
CA PHE A 204 -1.50 4.78 -11.53
C PHE A 204 -2.74 5.68 -11.54
N CYS A 205 -3.84 5.12 -12.06
CA CYS A 205 -5.19 5.64 -11.89
C CYS A 205 -6.05 4.56 -11.23
N ASP A 206 -6.80 4.94 -10.21
CA ASP A 206 -7.62 4.05 -9.42
C ASP A 206 -9.08 4.52 -9.39
N VAL A 207 -10.01 3.58 -9.24
CA VAL A 207 -11.45 3.83 -9.20
C VAL A 207 -12.08 2.99 -8.11
N PHE A 208 -12.98 3.61 -7.33
CA PHE A 208 -13.86 2.88 -6.42
C PHE A 208 -15.07 2.31 -7.15
N CYS A 209 -14.92 1.10 -7.68
CA CYS A 209 -15.96 0.40 -8.42
C CYS A 209 -16.84 -0.41 -7.45
N GLU A 210 -17.91 0.21 -6.98
CA GLU A 210 -18.80 -0.34 -5.94
C GLU A 210 -20.24 0.14 -6.13
N ASN A 211 -21.20 -0.68 -5.70
CA ASN A 211 -22.61 -0.32 -5.72
C ASN A 211 -22.87 0.97 -4.93
N GLY A 212 -23.58 1.92 -5.55
CA GLY A 212 -23.82 3.26 -4.99
C GLY A 212 -22.73 4.29 -5.33
N TYR A 213 -21.54 3.84 -5.72
CA TYR A 213 -20.42 4.64 -6.22
C TYR A 213 -20.33 4.48 -7.75
N PHE A 214 -19.13 4.26 -8.30
CA PHE A 214 -18.94 4.07 -9.74
C PHE A 214 -19.29 2.63 -10.12
N ASN A 215 -20.12 2.45 -11.14
CA ASN A 215 -20.39 1.11 -11.68
C ASN A 215 -19.27 0.69 -12.65
N VAL A 216 -19.40 -0.52 -13.21
CA VAL A 216 -18.44 -1.09 -14.18
C VAL A 216 -18.27 -0.23 -15.43
N ASP A 217 -19.35 0.37 -15.96
CA ASP A 217 -19.29 1.17 -17.19
C ASP A 217 -18.58 2.51 -16.95
N ASP A 218 -18.89 3.18 -15.83
CA ASP A 218 -18.21 4.40 -15.40
C ASP A 218 -16.72 4.12 -15.17
N SER A 219 -16.41 3.05 -14.43
CA SER A 219 -15.04 2.64 -14.10
C SER A 219 -14.24 2.28 -15.34
N ARG A 220 -14.83 1.52 -16.28
CA ARG A 220 -14.20 1.21 -17.56
C ARG A 220 -13.87 2.48 -18.34
N ARG A 221 -14.82 3.41 -18.42
CA ARG A 221 -14.63 4.66 -19.16
C ARG A 221 -13.48 5.48 -18.59
N ILE A 222 -13.41 5.61 -17.26
CA ILE A 222 -12.35 6.34 -16.55
C ILE A 222 -10.99 5.67 -16.76
N LEU A 223 -10.90 4.35 -16.53
CA LEU A 223 -9.63 3.63 -16.61
C LEU A 223 -9.12 3.51 -18.06
N GLU A 224 -10.00 3.41 -19.05
CA GLU A 224 -9.60 3.46 -20.47
C GLU A 224 -9.16 4.87 -20.89
N ALA A 225 -9.73 5.95 -20.31
CA ALA A 225 -9.22 7.30 -20.49
C ALA A 225 -7.81 7.45 -19.88
N ALA A 226 -7.60 6.91 -18.68
CA ALA A 226 -6.33 6.92 -17.97
C ALA A 226 -5.22 6.16 -18.75
N LYS A 227 -5.54 4.99 -19.31
CA LYS A 227 -4.63 4.21 -20.15
C LYS A 227 -4.14 4.99 -21.37
N LYS A 228 -5.03 5.76 -22.02
CA LYS A 228 -4.68 6.56 -23.22
C LYS A 228 -3.60 7.61 -22.94
N VAL A 229 -3.50 8.08 -21.70
CA VAL A 229 -2.49 9.04 -21.26
C VAL A 229 -1.33 8.41 -20.49
N GLY A 230 -1.25 7.07 -20.45
CA GLY A 230 -0.12 6.32 -19.88
C GLY A 230 -0.23 5.99 -18.39
N LEU A 231 -1.36 6.30 -17.73
CA LEU A 231 -1.61 5.88 -16.35
C LEU A 231 -2.01 4.40 -16.31
N ILE A 232 -1.48 3.67 -15.33
CA ILE A 232 -1.73 2.23 -15.20
C ILE A 232 -2.98 1.99 -14.32
N PRO A 233 -3.99 1.23 -14.77
CA PRO A 233 -5.21 0.99 -14.01
C PRO A 233 -5.02 0.18 -12.74
N ARG A 234 -5.73 0.58 -11.69
CA ARG A 234 -6.00 -0.15 -10.45
C ARG A 234 -7.49 -0.02 -10.12
N LEU A 235 -8.00 -0.93 -9.30
CA LEU A 235 -9.39 -0.85 -8.82
C LEU A 235 -9.47 -1.21 -7.34
N HIS A 236 -10.20 -0.39 -6.57
CA HIS A 236 -10.94 -0.90 -5.42
C HIS A 236 -12.12 -1.71 -5.94
N ALA A 237 -12.13 -3.00 -5.63
CA ALA A 237 -13.02 -3.97 -6.24
C ALA A 237 -13.71 -4.84 -5.19
N ASP A 238 -15.04 -4.95 -5.32
CA ASP A 238 -15.88 -5.89 -4.57
C ASP A 238 -15.62 -5.82 -3.06
N GLU A 239 -15.60 -4.61 -2.50
CA GLU A 239 -15.28 -4.34 -1.10
C GLU A 239 -16.41 -4.78 -0.18
N PHE A 240 -17.65 -4.43 -0.50
CA PHE A 240 -18.82 -4.72 0.33
C PHE A 240 -19.78 -5.67 -0.36
N GLU A 241 -19.97 -5.47 -1.66
CA GLU A 241 -20.87 -6.26 -2.49
C GLU A 241 -20.14 -6.75 -3.74
N ASN A 242 -20.68 -7.79 -4.38
CA ASN A 242 -20.17 -8.23 -5.67
C ASN A 242 -20.61 -7.21 -6.73
N SER A 243 -19.70 -6.32 -7.10
CA SER A 243 -19.90 -5.21 -8.04
C SER A 243 -19.36 -5.54 -9.44
N HIS A 244 -18.90 -6.76 -9.65
CA HIS A 244 -18.23 -7.23 -10.87
C HIS A 244 -16.95 -6.44 -11.21
N ALA A 245 -16.34 -5.82 -10.19
CA ALA A 245 -15.17 -4.98 -10.36
C ALA A 245 -13.92 -5.84 -10.63
N ALA A 246 -13.80 -7.02 -10.02
CA ALA A 246 -12.73 -7.96 -10.30
C ALA A 246 -12.75 -8.46 -11.75
N GLU A 247 -13.93 -8.72 -12.31
CA GLU A 247 -14.11 -9.06 -13.72
C GLU A 247 -13.60 -7.95 -14.64
N LEU A 248 -14.00 -6.69 -14.38
CA LEU A 248 -13.50 -5.54 -15.11
C LEU A 248 -11.96 -5.42 -15.01
N ALA A 249 -11.41 -5.58 -13.81
CA ALA A 249 -9.97 -5.52 -13.57
C ALA A 249 -9.21 -6.54 -14.44
N GLY A 250 -9.74 -7.77 -14.51
CA GLY A 250 -9.22 -8.83 -15.39
C GLY A 250 -9.26 -8.44 -16.87
N GLU A 251 -10.42 -7.96 -17.34
CA GLU A 251 -10.64 -7.59 -18.74
C GLU A 251 -9.73 -6.46 -19.24
N ILE A 252 -9.46 -5.45 -18.39
CA ILE A 252 -8.63 -4.29 -18.79
C ILE A 252 -7.15 -4.47 -18.49
N HIS A 253 -6.76 -5.63 -17.91
CA HIS A 253 -5.42 -5.93 -17.40
C HIS A 253 -4.93 -4.89 -16.40
N ALA A 254 -5.75 -4.58 -15.39
CA ALA A 254 -5.34 -3.73 -14.27
C ALA A 254 -4.14 -4.35 -13.55
N ILE A 255 -3.25 -3.53 -12.97
CA ILE A 255 -2.10 -4.07 -12.23
C ILE A 255 -2.53 -4.75 -10.93
N SER A 256 -3.60 -4.24 -10.31
CA SER A 256 -4.21 -4.83 -9.12
C SER A 256 -5.71 -4.60 -9.04
N ALA A 257 -6.36 -5.48 -8.28
CA ALA A 257 -7.71 -5.32 -7.74
C ALA A 257 -7.62 -5.48 -6.22
N ASP A 258 -8.15 -4.50 -5.50
CA ASP A 258 -7.90 -4.28 -4.07
C ASP A 258 -9.21 -4.47 -3.26
N HIS A 259 -9.12 -4.87 -1.98
CA HIS A 259 -10.20 -5.36 -1.11
C HIS A 259 -10.66 -6.80 -1.36
N LEU A 260 -11.56 -7.02 -2.33
CA LEU A 260 -12.06 -8.33 -2.76
C LEU A 260 -12.79 -9.15 -1.67
N MET A 261 -13.44 -8.51 -0.69
CA MET A 261 -14.20 -9.24 0.33
C MET A 261 -15.41 -9.98 -0.24
N ALA A 262 -16.04 -9.40 -1.26
CA ALA A 262 -17.25 -9.93 -1.92
C ALA A 262 -16.98 -10.46 -3.34
N VAL A 263 -15.72 -10.72 -3.70
CA VAL A 263 -15.34 -11.20 -5.04
C VAL A 263 -16.05 -12.51 -5.40
N SER A 264 -16.53 -12.60 -6.62
CA SER A 264 -17.20 -13.79 -7.16
C SER A 264 -16.17 -14.83 -7.64
N ASP A 265 -16.58 -16.11 -7.79
CA ASP A 265 -15.70 -17.13 -8.36
C ASP A 265 -15.28 -16.76 -9.81
N ARG A 266 -16.19 -16.14 -10.58
CA ARG A 266 -15.88 -15.60 -11.91
C ARG A 266 -14.89 -14.43 -11.85
N GLY A 267 -15.02 -13.57 -10.85
CA GLY A 267 -14.07 -12.49 -10.58
C GLY A 267 -12.67 -13.05 -10.32
N ILE A 268 -12.55 -14.10 -9.50
CA ILE A 268 -11.27 -14.77 -9.23
C ILE A 268 -10.65 -15.34 -10.52
N GLU A 269 -11.45 -15.99 -11.37
CA GLU A 269 -10.99 -16.48 -12.68
C GLU A 269 -10.51 -15.32 -13.57
N ALA A 270 -11.27 -14.24 -13.65
CA ALA A 270 -10.91 -13.06 -14.45
C ALA A 270 -9.61 -12.40 -13.96
N LEU A 271 -9.39 -12.30 -12.64
CA LEU A 271 -8.13 -11.80 -12.08
C LEU A 271 -6.95 -12.67 -12.52
N LYS A 272 -7.13 -14.00 -12.49
CA LYS A 272 -6.10 -14.94 -12.94
C LYS A 272 -5.79 -14.76 -14.43
N GLU A 273 -6.81 -14.73 -15.27
CA GLU A 273 -6.67 -14.57 -16.73
C GLU A 273 -6.04 -13.22 -17.11
N GLY A 274 -6.44 -12.15 -16.41
CA GLY A 274 -5.92 -10.80 -16.61
C GLY A 274 -4.51 -10.59 -16.07
N ASN A 275 -3.94 -11.55 -15.32
CA ASN A 275 -2.69 -11.43 -14.57
C ASN A 275 -2.73 -10.24 -13.58
N VAL A 276 -3.85 -10.09 -12.89
CA VAL A 276 -4.11 -9.03 -11.91
C VAL A 276 -3.66 -9.49 -10.53
N THR A 277 -2.95 -8.63 -9.80
CA THR A 277 -2.61 -8.92 -8.40
C THR A 277 -3.80 -8.62 -7.48
N ALA A 278 -4.16 -9.57 -6.61
CA ALA A 278 -5.18 -9.34 -5.58
C ALA A 278 -4.53 -8.69 -4.34
N THR A 279 -4.78 -7.40 -4.10
CA THR A 279 -4.29 -6.72 -2.89
C THR A 279 -5.32 -6.83 -1.78
N LEU A 280 -5.04 -7.66 -0.78
CA LEU A 280 -5.97 -7.92 0.31
C LEU A 280 -5.74 -6.95 1.47
N LEU A 281 -6.83 -6.42 2.02
CA LEU A 281 -6.85 -5.33 2.98
C LEU A 281 -7.52 -5.75 4.30
N PRO A 282 -6.95 -6.73 5.04
CA PRO A 282 -7.61 -7.29 6.23
C PRO A 282 -7.75 -6.27 7.38
N GLY A 283 -6.93 -5.21 7.37
CA GLY A 283 -7.05 -4.10 8.31
C GLY A 283 -8.38 -3.38 8.20
N THR A 284 -8.92 -3.24 6.99
CA THR A 284 -10.21 -2.59 6.72
C THR A 284 -11.35 -3.41 7.29
N THR A 285 -11.39 -4.72 7.01
CA THR A 285 -12.37 -5.64 7.59
C THR A 285 -12.36 -5.58 9.11
N PHE A 286 -11.17 -5.63 9.72
CA PHE A 286 -10.98 -5.54 11.16
C PHE A 286 -11.48 -4.21 11.74
N PHE A 287 -11.06 -3.08 11.15
CA PHE A 287 -11.36 -1.75 11.68
C PHE A 287 -12.83 -1.35 11.53
N LEU A 288 -13.51 -1.89 10.52
CA LEU A 288 -14.96 -1.78 10.35
C LEU A 288 -15.76 -2.71 11.28
N GLY A 289 -15.09 -3.62 12.00
CA GLY A 289 -15.77 -4.61 12.85
C GLY A 289 -16.52 -5.68 12.05
N SER A 290 -16.16 -5.87 10.79
CA SER A 290 -16.74 -6.90 9.92
C SER A 290 -16.16 -8.28 10.21
N HIS A 291 -16.91 -9.33 9.86
CA HIS A 291 -16.49 -10.72 10.00
C HIS A 291 -16.20 -11.40 8.66
N THR A 292 -16.47 -10.72 7.55
CA THR A 292 -16.27 -11.26 6.20
C THR A 292 -14.98 -10.73 5.62
N TYR A 293 -13.95 -11.57 5.65
CA TYR A 293 -12.66 -11.28 5.03
C TYR A 293 -12.61 -11.80 3.58
N ALA A 294 -11.71 -11.26 2.77
CA ALA A 294 -11.48 -11.72 1.40
C ALA A 294 -11.12 -13.22 1.35
N PRO A 295 -11.57 -13.96 0.32
CA PRO A 295 -11.38 -15.40 0.23
C PRO A 295 -9.97 -15.77 -0.25
N ALA A 296 -8.93 -15.41 0.51
CA ALA A 296 -7.53 -15.56 0.14
C ALA A 296 -7.15 -16.99 -0.26
N LYS A 297 -7.73 -18.01 0.41
CA LYS A 297 -7.53 -19.41 0.02
C LYS A 297 -8.01 -19.69 -1.41
N LYS A 298 -9.21 -19.20 -1.80
CA LYS A 298 -9.74 -19.40 -3.16
C LYS A 298 -8.87 -18.71 -4.20
N LEU A 299 -8.49 -17.45 -3.95
CA LEU A 299 -7.59 -16.69 -4.81
C LEU A 299 -6.27 -17.42 -5.04
N LYS A 300 -5.67 -17.93 -3.94
CA LYS A 300 -4.44 -18.71 -3.98
C LYS A 300 -4.59 -20.02 -4.75
N ASP A 301 -5.65 -20.80 -4.47
CA ASP A 301 -5.90 -22.07 -5.15
C ASP A 301 -6.10 -21.87 -6.67
N ALA A 302 -6.65 -20.73 -7.09
CA ALA A 302 -6.76 -20.31 -8.49
C ALA A 302 -5.44 -19.79 -9.09
N GLY A 303 -4.39 -19.64 -8.28
CA GLY A 303 -3.08 -19.16 -8.71
C GLY A 303 -3.02 -17.65 -8.96
N VAL A 304 -3.91 -16.86 -8.33
CA VAL A 304 -3.85 -15.40 -8.31
C VAL A 304 -2.74 -14.94 -7.36
N GLU A 305 -1.90 -14.00 -7.80
CA GLU A 305 -0.88 -13.40 -6.93
C GLU A 305 -1.57 -12.57 -5.84
N ILE A 306 -1.13 -12.73 -4.60
CA ILE A 306 -1.69 -12.00 -3.45
C ILE A 306 -0.65 -11.01 -2.93
N ALA A 307 -1.07 -9.75 -2.77
CA ALA A 307 -0.36 -8.72 -2.04
C ALA A 307 -1.14 -8.34 -0.77
N LEU A 308 -0.47 -7.73 0.21
CA LEU A 308 -1.08 -7.20 1.43
C LEU A 308 -0.76 -5.72 1.56
N ALA A 309 -1.71 -4.95 2.05
CA ALA A 309 -1.54 -3.53 2.32
C ALA A 309 -2.27 -3.11 3.59
N THR A 310 -1.91 -1.94 4.11
CA THR A 310 -2.59 -1.39 5.29
C THR A 310 -3.94 -0.80 4.98
N ASP A 311 -4.14 -0.30 3.76
CA ASP A 311 -5.24 0.60 3.42
C ASP A 311 -5.27 1.82 4.35
N PHE A 312 -4.10 2.32 4.78
CA PHE A 312 -4.07 3.42 5.75
C PHE A 312 -4.84 4.65 5.22
N ASN A 313 -5.94 4.96 5.89
CA ASN A 313 -6.84 6.04 5.53
C ASN A 313 -7.55 6.57 6.80
N PRO A 314 -8.23 7.72 6.75
CA PRO A 314 -8.80 8.34 7.93
C PRO A 314 -10.12 7.69 8.41
N GLY A 315 -10.69 6.76 7.63
CA GLY A 315 -12.09 6.34 7.76
C GLY A 315 -12.34 4.86 8.01
N SER A 316 -11.92 4.02 7.06
CA SER A 316 -12.16 2.59 7.05
C SER A 316 -10.98 1.78 7.57
N CYS A 317 -9.75 2.31 7.56
CA CYS A 317 -8.61 1.66 8.20
C CYS A 317 -7.52 2.66 8.67
N HIS A 318 -7.43 2.92 9.99
CA HIS A 318 -6.40 3.82 10.54
C HIS A 318 -5.13 3.10 11.02
N ILE A 319 -4.80 1.96 10.41
CA ILE A 319 -3.63 1.13 10.75
C ILE A 319 -2.48 1.47 9.80
N GLN A 320 -1.27 1.71 10.31
CA GLN A 320 -0.05 1.88 9.49
C GLN A 320 0.93 0.69 9.58
N SER A 321 0.58 -0.32 10.37
CA SER A 321 1.49 -1.41 10.72
C SER A 321 1.32 -2.60 9.78
N MET A 322 2.25 -2.76 8.83
CA MET A 322 2.35 -3.99 8.03
C MET A 322 2.53 -5.25 8.89
N PRO A 323 3.31 -5.26 9.99
CA PRO A 323 3.35 -6.39 10.92
C PRO A 323 1.97 -6.77 11.47
N PHE A 324 1.12 -5.79 11.80
CA PHE A 324 -0.23 -6.07 12.25
C PHE A 324 -1.13 -6.59 11.11
N ILE A 325 -0.97 -6.07 9.89
CA ILE A 325 -1.62 -6.63 8.70
C ILE A 325 -1.21 -8.09 8.49
N MET A 326 0.06 -8.43 8.71
CA MET A 326 0.53 -9.82 8.65
C MET A 326 -0.15 -10.69 9.73
N THR A 327 -0.32 -10.19 10.96
CA THR A 327 -1.11 -10.88 12.00
C THR A 327 -2.52 -11.17 11.50
N LEU A 328 -3.23 -10.16 10.99
CA LEU A 328 -4.60 -10.34 10.50
C LEU A 328 -4.68 -11.31 9.32
N ALA A 329 -3.72 -11.26 8.40
CA ALA A 329 -3.65 -12.16 7.26
C ALA A 329 -3.45 -13.63 7.69
N THR A 330 -2.58 -13.88 8.65
CA THR A 330 -2.35 -15.24 9.15
C THR A 330 -3.58 -15.80 9.88
N LEU A 331 -4.23 -14.98 10.72
CA LEU A 331 -5.36 -15.42 11.54
C LEU A 331 -6.68 -15.51 10.78
N PHE A 332 -6.98 -14.53 9.92
CA PHE A 332 -8.30 -14.39 9.30
C PHE A 332 -8.33 -14.70 7.80
N LEU A 333 -7.20 -14.57 7.09
CA LEU A 333 -7.09 -14.96 5.68
C LEU A 333 -6.55 -16.39 5.50
N GLY A 334 -5.97 -16.99 6.55
CA GLY A 334 -5.43 -18.35 6.52
C GLY A 334 -4.18 -18.50 5.65
N LEU A 335 -3.44 -17.41 5.42
CA LEU A 335 -2.15 -17.44 4.76
C LEU A 335 -1.08 -17.99 5.71
N SER A 336 -0.16 -18.80 5.19
CA SER A 336 1.04 -19.20 5.95
C SER A 336 1.94 -18.00 6.24
N ILE A 337 2.88 -18.16 7.16
CA ILE A 337 3.86 -17.11 7.50
C ILE A 337 4.69 -16.70 6.27
N GLN A 338 5.11 -17.67 5.45
CA GLN A 338 5.88 -17.42 4.24
C GLN A 338 5.03 -16.70 3.17
N GLU A 339 3.80 -17.15 2.94
CA GLU A 339 2.88 -16.51 1.99
C GLU A 339 2.58 -15.06 2.41
N THR A 340 2.32 -14.86 3.70
CA THR A 340 2.05 -13.54 4.27
C THR A 340 3.25 -12.60 4.13
N PHE A 341 4.47 -13.10 4.40
CA PHE A 341 5.68 -12.32 4.24
C PHE A 341 5.97 -11.98 2.78
N LYS A 342 5.83 -12.93 1.84
CA LYS A 342 5.93 -12.68 0.39
C LYS A 342 4.92 -11.60 -0.03
N ALA A 343 3.68 -11.73 0.44
CA ALA A 343 2.58 -10.82 0.14
C ALA A 343 2.81 -9.40 0.69
N ALA A 344 3.50 -9.24 1.82
CA ALA A 344 3.82 -7.93 2.42
C ALA A 344 5.12 -7.29 1.89
N THR A 345 5.87 -8.00 1.03
CA THR A 345 7.17 -7.54 0.53
C THR A 345 7.24 -7.63 -1.00
N TRP A 346 7.63 -8.79 -1.54
CA TRP A 346 7.91 -8.96 -2.96
C TRP A 346 6.64 -8.89 -3.83
N SER A 347 5.53 -9.51 -3.44
CA SER A 347 4.29 -9.43 -4.22
C SER A 347 3.68 -8.03 -4.16
N SER A 348 3.80 -7.32 -3.05
CA SER A 348 3.48 -5.88 -2.97
C SER A 348 4.38 -5.03 -3.87
N ALA A 349 5.69 -5.34 -3.97
CA ALA A 349 6.57 -4.68 -4.93
C ALA A 349 6.12 -4.95 -6.38
N LYS A 350 5.66 -6.17 -6.69
CA LYS A 350 5.12 -6.57 -7.99
C LYS A 350 3.84 -5.84 -8.35
N ALA A 351 2.93 -5.65 -7.38
CA ALA A 351 1.73 -4.82 -7.54
C ALA A 351 2.06 -3.35 -7.90
N LEU A 352 3.27 -2.89 -7.59
CA LEU A 352 3.77 -1.56 -7.94
C LEU A 352 4.75 -1.55 -9.13
N GLN A 353 5.01 -2.69 -9.77
CA GLN A 353 6.06 -2.91 -10.80
C GLN A 353 7.47 -2.49 -10.35
N LEU A 354 7.85 -2.90 -9.14
CA LEU A 354 9.14 -2.61 -8.51
C LEU A 354 9.87 -3.88 -8.01
N GLU A 355 9.34 -5.06 -8.29
CA GLU A 355 9.84 -6.38 -7.87
C GLU A 355 11.24 -6.72 -8.37
N SER A 356 11.72 -6.01 -9.40
CA SER A 356 13.09 -6.09 -9.92
C SER A 356 14.11 -5.26 -9.12
N LYS A 357 13.66 -4.46 -8.15
CA LYS A 357 14.50 -3.51 -7.40
C LYS A 357 14.34 -3.58 -5.89
N ILE A 358 13.15 -3.92 -5.38
CA ILE A 358 12.81 -3.92 -3.96
C ILE A 358 11.96 -5.15 -3.59
N GLY A 359 11.59 -5.28 -2.31
CA GLY A 359 10.74 -6.37 -1.81
C GLY A 359 11.46 -7.71 -1.65
N ALA A 360 12.75 -7.79 -2.02
CA ALA A 360 13.61 -8.95 -1.82
C ALA A 360 15.06 -8.48 -1.55
N ILE A 361 15.84 -9.34 -0.87
CA ILE A 361 17.29 -9.17 -0.65
C ILE A 361 18.04 -9.99 -1.70
N ARG A 362 18.51 -9.33 -2.74
CA ARG A 362 19.27 -9.94 -3.84
C ARG A 362 20.37 -8.99 -4.33
N ASN A 363 21.46 -9.54 -4.84
CA ASN A 363 22.49 -8.73 -5.49
C ASN A 363 21.87 -7.88 -6.62
N GLY A 364 22.21 -6.59 -6.66
CA GLY A 364 21.66 -5.61 -7.61
C GLY A 364 20.40 -4.89 -7.13
N TYR A 365 19.76 -5.34 -6.05
CA TYR A 365 18.56 -4.70 -5.49
C TYR A 365 18.94 -3.51 -4.60
N ASN A 366 17.99 -2.59 -4.39
CA ASN A 366 18.16 -1.53 -3.40
C ASN A 366 18.32 -2.14 -2.01
N ALA A 367 19.20 -1.56 -1.20
CA ALA A 367 19.35 -1.91 0.21
C ALA A 367 18.26 -1.23 1.06
N ASP A 368 17.03 -1.71 0.89
CA ASP A 368 15.86 -1.37 1.68
C ASP A 368 15.59 -2.52 2.65
N LEU A 369 16.01 -2.39 3.91
CA LEU A 369 16.14 -3.49 4.87
C LEU A 369 15.59 -3.11 6.24
N VAL A 370 15.09 -4.10 6.97
CA VAL A 370 14.70 -3.96 8.38
C VAL A 370 15.56 -4.92 9.21
N ILE A 371 16.17 -4.36 10.26
CA ILE A 371 16.88 -5.13 11.28
C ILE A 371 15.96 -5.16 12.50
N TRP A 372 15.64 -6.37 12.95
CA TRP A 372 14.67 -6.61 14.00
C TRP A 372 15.37 -6.87 15.34
N ASP A 373 14.65 -6.76 16.45
CA ASP A 373 15.00 -7.42 17.71
C ASP A 373 14.30 -8.79 17.84
N LEU A 374 14.22 -9.50 16.71
CA LEU A 374 13.63 -10.82 16.59
C LEU A 374 14.68 -11.77 16.02
N ASP A 375 14.46 -13.06 16.18
CA ASP A 375 15.36 -14.11 15.71
C ASP A 375 14.77 -14.88 14.51
N GLU A 376 13.44 -14.95 14.40
CA GLU A 376 12.72 -15.72 13.39
C GLU A 376 11.54 -14.96 12.78
N LEU A 377 11.23 -15.27 11.51
CA LEU A 377 10.16 -14.59 10.75
C LEU A 377 8.78 -14.69 11.42
N VAL A 378 8.45 -15.85 12.01
CA VAL A 378 7.14 -16.09 12.67
C VAL A 378 6.88 -15.13 13.82
N GLN A 379 7.93 -14.55 14.41
CA GLN A 379 7.81 -13.63 15.51
C GLN A 379 7.20 -12.29 15.09
N ILE A 380 7.33 -11.88 13.82
CA ILE A 380 6.76 -10.61 13.32
C ILE A 380 5.25 -10.54 13.55
N PRO A 381 4.41 -11.46 13.00
CA PRO A 381 2.98 -11.44 13.25
C PRO A 381 2.58 -11.94 14.64
N TYR A 382 3.47 -12.60 15.38
CA TYR A 382 3.22 -13.06 16.76
C TYR A 382 3.27 -11.92 17.77
N HIS A 383 4.22 -10.99 17.64
CA HIS A 383 4.33 -9.82 18.52
C HIS A 383 3.40 -8.69 18.06
N VAL A 384 2.11 -8.85 18.38
CA VAL A 384 1.02 -7.97 17.91
C VAL A 384 1.12 -6.53 18.44
N THR A 385 1.50 -6.36 19.71
CA THR A 385 1.47 -5.06 20.40
C THR A 385 2.79 -4.29 20.28
N ASP A 386 3.90 -5.00 20.44
CA ASP A 386 5.25 -4.45 20.37
C ASP A 386 5.85 -4.88 19.03
N ILE A 387 6.17 -3.94 18.17
CA ILE A 387 6.79 -4.22 16.87
C ILE A 387 8.28 -3.87 16.99
N PRO A 388 9.16 -4.83 17.29
CA PRO A 388 10.50 -4.52 17.77
C PRO A 388 11.45 -4.33 16.59
N VAL A 389 11.23 -3.27 15.81
CA VAL A 389 12.17 -2.83 14.78
C VAL A 389 13.36 -2.16 15.46
N LYS A 390 14.58 -2.69 15.28
CA LYS A 390 15.81 -2.05 15.76
C LYS A 390 16.22 -0.92 14.83
N ARG A 391 16.29 -1.19 13.53
CA ARG A 391 16.77 -0.25 12.52
C ARG A 391 16.04 -0.43 11.21
N VAL A 392 15.84 0.67 10.49
CA VAL A 392 15.44 0.64 9.09
C VAL A 392 16.53 1.28 8.24
N ILE A 393 16.90 0.57 7.19
CA ILE A 393 17.86 1.00 6.18
C ILE A 393 17.09 1.23 4.88
N LYS A 394 17.26 2.40 4.27
CA LYS A 394 16.69 2.76 2.98
C LYS A 394 17.80 3.19 2.03
N LYS A 395 17.90 2.54 0.87
CA LYS A 395 19.00 2.75 -0.10
C LYS A 395 20.37 2.81 0.60
N GLY A 396 20.61 1.87 1.52
CA GLY A 396 21.86 1.75 2.27
C GLY A 396 22.11 2.82 3.35
N LYS A 397 21.15 3.70 3.63
CA LYS A 397 21.23 4.71 4.69
C LYS A 397 20.27 4.37 5.81
N GLU A 398 20.71 4.58 7.04
CA GLU A 398 19.87 4.40 8.23
C GLU A 398 18.85 5.54 8.33
N THR A 399 17.57 5.20 8.41
CA THR A 399 16.46 6.17 8.44
C THR A 399 15.66 6.09 9.73
N PHE A 400 15.76 4.98 10.46
CA PHE A 400 15.16 4.80 11.78
C PHE A 400 16.09 3.95 12.64
N THR A 401 16.15 4.26 13.94
CA THR A 401 16.80 3.43 14.95
C THR A 401 15.98 3.55 16.22
N SER A 402 15.58 2.41 16.81
CA SER A 402 14.88 2.44 18.09
C SER A 402 15.81 2.98 19.18
N THR A 403 15.27 3.85 20.03
CA THR A 403 15.91 4.18 21.29
C THR A 403 15.63 3.02 22.24
N CYS A 404 16.67 2.23 22.56
CA CYS A 404 16.58 1.18 23.57
C CYS A 404 16.02 1.67 24.89
#